data_AF-A0A352B3F8-F1
#
_entry.id   AF-A0A352B3F8-F1
#
_cell.length_a   1.000
_cell.length_b   1.000
_cell.length_c   1.000
_cell.angle_alpha   90.00
_cell.angle_beta   90.00
_cell.angle_gamma   90.00
#
_symmetry.space_group_name_H-M   'P 1'
#
loop_
_entity.id
_entity.type
_entity.pdbx_description
1 polymer ?
#
loop_
_entity_poly.entity_id
_entity_poly.type
_entity_poly.pdbx_seq_one_letter_code
_entity_poly.pdbx_strand_id
1 'polypeptide(L)'
;PTGSTAYCMAAGGPILTPGIDCIALVPICPHTLTHRPLVLSADAVVEIALRADHQDLHLTLDGQEVVHLQTGDRITVRRSPHRVQLIHDGGYDYYAVLRAKLGWGGDLAGRE
;
A
#
# COMPACT_ATOMS: atom_id res chain seq x y z
N PRO A 1 -5.61 1.03 3.13
CA PRO A 1 -4.83 0.99 4.39
C PRO A 1 -4.07 -0.32 4.60
N THR A 2 -4.70 -1.50 4.56
CA THR A 2 -4.05 -2.80 4.88
C THR A 2 -2.74 -3.06 4.13
N GLY A 3 -2.65 -2.69 2.85
CA GLY A 3 -1.42 -2.82 2.06
C GLY A 3 -0.27 -1.87 2.44
N SER A 4 -0.48 -0.93 3.37
CA SER A 4 0.53 0.06 3.77
C SER A 4 1.75 -0.58 4.41
N THR A 5 1.60 -1.73 5.07
CA THR A 5 2.66 -2.50 5.72
C THR A 5 3.31 -3.53 4.79
N ALA A 6 2.92 -3.56 3.51
CA ALA A 6 3.49 -4.46 2.49
C ALA A 6 4.45 -3.69 1.58
N TYR A 7 4.31 -3.82 0.26
CA TYR A 7 5.19 -3.16 -0.70
C TYR A 7 5.19 -1.63 -0.58
N CYS A 8 4.06 -1.04 -0.16
CA CYS A 8 3.96 0.37 0.17
C CYS A 8 5.02 0.81 1.21
N MET A 9 5.21 0.02 2.28
CA MET A 9 6.23 0.28 3.30
C MET A 9 7.64 0.16 2.74
N ALA A 10 7.90 -0.89 1.94
CA ALA A 10 9.20 -1.10 1.31
C ALA A 10 9.60 0.05 0.37
N ALA A 11 8.62 0.67 -0.30
CA ALA A 11 8.81 1.85 -1.14
C ALA A 11 8.91 3.18 -0.35
N GLY A 12 8.95 3.14 0.99
CA GLY A 12 9.06 4.33 1.84
C GLY A 12 7.72 5.01 2.15
N GLY A 13 6.60 4.31 1.95
CA GLY A 13 5.27 4.76 2.31
C GLY A 13 4.99 4.71 3.82
N PRO A 14 3.99 5.46 4.31
CA PRO A 14 3.63 5.46 5.72
C PRO A 14 2.91 4.17 6.12
N ILE A 15 2.98 3.79 7.40
CA ILE A 15 2.11 2.78 7.98
C ILE A 15 0.76 3.43 8.30
N LEU A 16 -0.32 2.80 7.84
CA LEU A 16 -1.69 3.26 8.03
C LEU A 16 -2.44 2.23 8.89
N THR A 17 -3.11 2.70 9.94
CA THR A 17 -3.83 1.81 10.85
C THR A 17 -5.10 1.26 10.21
N PRO A 18 -5.52 0.02 10.56
CA PRO A 18 -6.82 -0.51 10.20
C PRO A 18 -7.92 0.42 10.72
N GLY A 19 -8.85 0.81 9.84
CA GLY A 19 -9.97 1.71 10.17
C GLY A 19 -9.90 3.11 9.55
N ILE A 20 -8.74 3.54 9.04
CA ILE A 20 -8.66 4.79 8.27
C ILE A 20 -9.14 4.53 6.85
N ASP A 21 -10.14 5.25 6.36
CA ASP A 21 -10.58 5.17 4.97
C ASP A 21 -9.72 6.07 4.07
N CYS A 22 -8.64 5.50 3.51
CA CYS A 22 -7.71 6.22 2.63
C CYS A 22 -7.06 5.34 1.55
N ILE A 23 -6.50 6.00 0.54
CA ILE A 23 -5.62 5.43 -0.48
C ILE A 23 -4.21 6.00 -0.27
N ALA A 24 -3.19 5.15 -0.27
CA ALA A 24 -1.79 5.57 -0.28
C ALA A 24 -1.24 5.45 -1.70
N LEU A 25 -0.69 6.54 -2.25
CA LEU A 25 0.01 6.57 -3.52
C LEU A 25 1.50 6.79 -3.25
N VAL A 26 2.31 5.77 -3.52
CA VAL A 26 3.74 5.77 -3.21
C VAL A 26 4.54 5.48 -4.47
N PRO A 27 5.29 6.45 -5.02
CA PRO A 27 6.12 6.23 -6.19
C PRO A 27 7.35 5.41 -5.83
N ILE A 28 7.73 4.47 -6.69
CA ILE A 28 8.94 3.66 -6.54
C ILE A 28 10.08 4.33 -7.29
N CYS A 29 11.20 4.59 -6.61
CA CYS A 29 12.43 5.17 -7.16
C CYS A 29 12.20 6.33 -8.16
N PRO A 30 11.42 7.37 -7.79
CA PRO A 30 11.13 8.46 -8.72
C PRO A 30 12.41 9.24 -9.10
N HIS A 31 12.55 9.55 -10.39
CA HIS A 31 13.69 10.32 -10.91
C HIS A 31 13.72 11.81 -10.47
N THR A 32 12.65 12.32 -9.88
CA THR A 32 12.55 13.72 -9.41
C THR A 32 12.46 13.78 -7.89
N LEU A 33 13.21 14.71 -7.29
CA LEU A 33 13.32 14.87 -5.83
C LEU A 33 12.06 15.44 -5.16
N THR A 34 11.04 15.82 -5.93
CA THR A 34 9.77 16.39 -5.44
C THR A 34 8.69 15.34 -5.22
N HIS A 35 8.86 14.12 -5.73
CA HIS A 35 7.88 13.05 -5.52
C HIS A 35 7.91 12.58 -4.06
N ARG A 36 6.74 12.58 -3.41
CA ARG A 36 6.54 12.16 -2.03
C ARG A 36 5.33 11.22 -1.96
N PRO A 37 5.29 10.28 -1.00
CA PRO A 37 4.08 9.54 -0.68
C PRO A 37 2.90 10.48 -0.45
N LEU A 38 1.73 10.14 -1.01
CA LEU A 38 0.48 10.88 -0.81
C LEU A 38 -0.55 9.98 -0.12
N VAL A 39 -1.23 10.52 0.88
CA VAL A 39 -2.41 9.89 1.49
C VAL A 39 -3.63 10.66 1.02
N LEU A 40 -4.48 9.97 0.29
CA LEU A 40 -5.69 10.51 -0.33
C LEU A 40 -6.94 10.00 0.40
N SER A 41 -8.04 10.72 0.28
CA SER A 41 -9.36 10.22 0.69
C SER A 41 -9.67 8.89 0.01
N ALA A 42 -10.34 7.97 0.69
CA ALA A 42 -10.80 6.73 0.07
C ALA A 42 -11.79 6.96 -1.09
N ASP A 43 -12.48 8.11 -1.12
CA ASP A 43 -13.39 8.48 -2.21
C ASP A 43 -12.67 9.07 -3.42
N ALA A 44 -11.35 9.27 -3.35
CA ALA A 44 -10.57 9.74 -4.49
C ALA A 44 -10.58 8.70 -5.62
N VAL A 45 -10.63 9.21 -6.85
CA VAL A 45 -10.38 8.43 -8.06
C VAL A 45 -9.01 8.81 -8.59
N VAL A 46 -8.10 7.84 -8.64
CA VAL A 46 -6.74 8.04 -9.15
C VAL A 46 -6.67 7.48 -10.56
N GLU A 47 -6.42 8.34 -11.54
CA GLU A 47 -6.19 7.95 -12.93
C GLU A 47 -4.70 8.02 -13.25
N ILE A 48 -4.15 6.96 -13.81
CA ILE A 48 -2.76 6.88 -14.29
C ILE A 48 -2.81 6.62 -15.79
N ALA A 49 -2.38 7.61 -16.57
CA ALA A 49 -2.30 7.52 -18.04
C ALA A 49 -0.88 7.14 -18.47
N LEU A 50 -0.76 6.07 -19.25
CA LEU A 50 0.54 5.58 -19.73
C LEU A 50 0.93 6.31 -21.02
N ARG A 51 1.91 7.22 -20.91
CA ARG A 51 2.33 8.10 -22.01
C ARG A 51 3.69 7.75 -22.62
N ALA A 52 4.51 6.99 -21.90
CA ALA A 52 5.85 6.64 -22.35
C ALA A 52 5.82 5.33 -23.13
N ASP A 53 6.56 5.29 -24.23
CA ASP A 53 6.72 4.09 -25.05
C ASP A 53 7.80 3.20 -24.42
N HIS A 54 7.37 2.41 -23.44
CA HIS A 54 8.21 1.41 -22.79
C HIS A 54 7.72 0.01 -23.18
N GLN A 55 8.66 -0.84 -23.55
CA GLN A 55 8.41 -2.27 -23.70
C GLN A 55 8.28 -2.87 -22.28
N ASP A 56 7.28 -3.74 -22.08
CA ASP A 56 7.01 -4.47 -20.82
C ASP A 56 6.49 -3.64 -19.63
N LEU A 57 5.33 -2.99 -19.83
CA LEU A 57 4.56 -2.40 -18.72
C LEU A 57 3.63 -3.44 -18.11
N HIS A 58 3.64 -3.54 -16.78
CA HIS A 58 2.79 -4.46 -16.03
C HIS A 58 2.14 -3.79 -14.83
N LEU A 59 0.90 -4.19 -14.55
CA LEU A 59 0.20 -3.92 -13.30
C LEU A 59 0.09 -5.22 -12.51
N THR A 60 0.57 -5.20 -11.27
CA THR A 60 0.41 -6.33 -10.36
C THR A 60 -0.61 -6.00 -9.28
N LEU A 61 -1.62 -6.86 -9.12
CA LEU A 61 -2.66 -6.74 -8.10
C LEU A 61 -2.36 -7.69 -6.95
N ASP A 62 -2.24 -7.15 -5.74
CA ASP A 62 -1.92 -7.88 -4.49
C ASP A 62 -0.70 -8.82 -4.57
N GLY A 63 0.20 -8.59 -5.54
CA GLY A 63 1.36 -9.45 -5.79
C GLY A 63 1.04 -10.78 -6.45
N GLN A 64 -0.19 -11.00 -6.92
CA GLN A 64 -0.67 -12.31 -7.41
C GLN A 64 -1.05 -12.28 -8.89
N GLU A 65 -1.84 -11.30 -9.31
CA GLU A 65 -2.29 -11.18 -10.70
C GLU A 65 -1.45 -10.15 -11.44
N VAL A 66 -1.00 -10.49 -12.65
CA VAL A 66 -0.22 -9.60 -13.52
C VAL A 66 -1.01 -9.30 -14.77
N VAL A 67 -1.22 -8.02 -15.03
CA VAL A 67 -1.88 -7.49 -16.22
C VAL A 67 -0.84 -6.78 -17.08
N HIS A 68 -0.71 -7.20 -18.34
CA HIS A 68 0.13 -6.51 -19.32
C HIS A 68 -0.57 -5.24 -19.80
N LEU A 69 0.18 -4.15 -19.84
CA LEU A 69 -0.32 -2.83 -20.23
C LEU A 69 0.37 -2.37 -21.51
N GLN A 70 -0.35 -1.56 -22.28
CA GLN A 70 0.14 -0.95 -23.51
C GLN A 70 0.20 0.57 -23.38
N THR A 71 1.08 1.19 -24.16
CA THR A 71 1.13 2.65 -24.30
C THR A 71 -0.25 3.17 -24.73
N GLY A 72 -0.75 4.19 -24.02
CA GLY A 72 -2.10 4.73 -24.23
C GLY A 72 -3.16 4.20 -23.26
N ASP A 73 -2.89 3.11 -22.53
CA ASP A 73 -3.80 2.60 -21.51
C ASP A 73 -3.98 3.59 -20.35
N ARG A 74 -5.10 3.41 -19.65
CA ARG A 74 -5.46 4.17 -18.45
C ARG A 74 -5.82 3.23 -17.31
N ILE A 75 -5.15 3.40 -16.19
CA ILE A 75 -5.44 2.69 -14.95
C ILE A 75 -6.29 3.60 -14.07
N THR A 76 -7.45 3.13 -13.63
CA THR A 76 -8.31 3.86 -12.69
C THR A 76 -8.40 3.09 -11.38
N VAL A 77 -7.91 3.70 -10.30
CA VAL A 77 -7.98 3.16 -8.93
C VAL A 77 -9.04 3.94 -8.15
N ARG A 78 -10.00 3.22 -7.57
CA ARG A 78 -11.08 3.78 -6.74
C ARG A 78 -11.50 2.76 -5.68
N ARG A 79 -12.16 3.24 -4.61
CA ARG A 79 -12.74 2.34 -3.61
C ARG A 79 -13.75 1.39 -4.24
N SER A 80 -13.61 0.10 -3.95
CA SER A 80 -14.60 -0.93 -4.29
C SER A 80 -15.89 -0.73 -3.49
N PRO A 81 -17.08 -0.98 -4.07
CA PRO A 81 -18.32 -1.02 -3.30
C PRO A 81 -18.35 -2.20 -2.31
N HIS A 82 -17.48 -3.20 -2.49
CA HIS A 82 -17.38 -4.36 -1.62
C HIS A 82 -16.21 -4.22 -0.65
N ARG A 83 -16.46 -4.46 0.63
CA ARG A 83 -15.43 -4.50 1.69
C ARG A 83 -15.21 -5.94 2.14
N VAL A 84 -13.96 -6.30 2.35
CA VAL A 84 -13.59 -7.58 2.98
C VAL A 84 -13.90 -7.49 4.47
N GLN A 85 -14.59 -8.49 5.00
CA GLN A 85 -14.83 -8.65 6.43
C GLN A 85 -13.82 -9.65 6.99
N LEU A 86 -13.03 -9.20 7.97
CA LEU A 86 -12.03 -10.03 8.65
C LEU A 86 -12.51 -10.31 10.07
N ILE A 87 -12.34 -11.55 10.52
CA ILE A 87 -12.62 -11.97 11.88
C ILE A 87 -11.30 -12.03 12.63
N HIS A 88 -11.30 -11.42 13.82
CA HIS A 88 -10.19 -11.48 14.75
C HIS A 88 -10.63 -12.21 16.03
N ASP A 89 -9.69 -12.90 16.66
CA ASP A 89 -9.90 -13.48 17.98
C ASP A 89 -10.03 -12.40 19.05
N GLY A 90 -10.61 -12.73 20.20
CA GLY A 90 -10.90 -11.75 21.27
C GLY A 90 -9.67 -11.08 21.88
N GLY A 91 -8.47 -11.63 21.65
CA GLY A 91 -7.19 -11.08 22.10
C GLY A 91 -6.42 -10.28 21.04
N TYR A 92 -7.00 -10.05 19.86
CA TYR A 92 -6.30 -9.40 18.77
C TYR A 92 -5.91 -7.95 19.09
N ASP A 93 -4.60 -7.68 19.10
CA ASP A 93 -4.03 -6.34 19.14
C ASP A 93 -3.20 -6.08 17.88
N TYR A 94 -3.71 -5.20 17.02
CA TYR A 94 -3.02 -4.76 15.81
C TYR A 94 -1.60 -4.23 16.10
N TYR A 95 -1.43 -3.45 17.15
CA TYR A 95 -0.13 -2.86 17.47
C TYR A 95 0.84 -3.90 18.06
N ALA A 96 0.36 -4.91 18.77
CA ALA A 96 1.19 -6.05 19.17
C ALA A 96 1.74 -6.79 17.95
N VAL A 97 0.88 -7.07 16.96
CA VAL A 97 1.29 -7.69 15.69
C VAL A 97 2.30 -6.80 14.96
N LEU A 98 2.02 -5.50 14.85
CA LEU A 98 2.91 -4.55 14.18
C LEU A 98 4.29 -4.50 14.86
N ARG A 99 4.33 -4.40 16.19
CA ARG A 99 5.58 -4.42 16.97
C ARG A 99 6.36 -5.71 16.74
N ALA A 100 5.71 -6.87 16.83
CA ALA A 100 6.36 -8.17 16.63
C ALA A 100 6.91 -8.31 15.20
N LYS A 101 6.18 -7.85 14.18
CA LYS A 101 6.60 -7.94 12.77
C LYS A 101 7.72 -6.97 12.40
N LEU A 102 7.76 -5.79 13.02
CA LEU A 102 8.75 -4.75 12.73
C LEU A 102 9.91 -4.70 13.73
N GLY A 103 9.88 -5.50 14.79
CA GLY A 103 10.85 -5.43 15.90
C GLY A 103 10.80 -4.11 16.66
N TRP A 104 9.66 -3.40 16.66
CA TRP A 104 9.53 -2.11 17.34
C TRP A 104 9.42 -2.28 18.85
N GLY A 105 10.32 -1.65 19.59
CA GLY A 105 10.40 -1.72 21.05
C GLY A 105 11.60 -2.51 21.60
N GLY A 106 12.39 -3.16 20.73
CA GLY A 106 13.54 -3.97 21.13
C GLY A 106 13.15 -5.22 21.93
N ASP A 107 14.15 -6.03 22.28
CA ASP A 107 13.95 -7.19 23.14
C ASP A 107 13.78 -6.74 24.60
N LEU A 108 12.54 -6.55 25.02
CA LEU A 108 12.21 -6.33 26.43
C LEU A 108 12.38 -7.60 27.27
N ALA A 109 12.69 -8.76 26.67
CA ALA A 109 12.91 -10.02 27.38
C ALA A 109 14.34 -10.19 27.93
N GLY A 110 15.22 -9.19 27.77
CA GLY A 110 16.61 -9.23 28.25
C GLY A 110 16.93 -8.32 29.45
N ARG A 111 15.92 -7.80 30.17
CA ARG A 111 16.11 -6.94 31.35
C ARG A 111 15.26 -7.40 32.54
N GLU A 112 15.62 -8.57 33.09
CA GLU A 112 15.46 -8.93 34.51
C GLU A 112 16.69 -9.74 34.95
#